data_AF-A0A1C3H431-F1
#
_entry.id   AF-A0A1C3H431-F1
#
_cell.length_a   1.000
_cell.length_b   1.000
_cell.length_c   1.000
_cell.angle_alpha   90.00
_cell.angle_beta   90.00
_cell.angle_gamma   90.00
#
_symmetry.space_group_name_H-M   'P 1'
#
loop_
_entity.id
_entity.type
_entity.pdbx_description
1 polymer ?
#
loop_
_entity_poly.entity_id
_entity_poly.type
_entity_poly.pdbx_seq_one_letter_code
_entity_poly.pdbx_strand_id
1 'polypeptide(L)' 'MTEKTEYEKACDRIQENAGKVDVIAERAAFEKWQAHCGLLTIDPRHHDEKTGYRDTITGRNLDRWDAWLARAVADRE' A
#
# COMPACT_ATOMS: atom_id res chain seq x y z
N MET A 1 -9.17 11.57 -24.26
CA MET A 1 -9.08 10.89 -22.95
C MET A 1 -7.81 11.40 -22.29
N THR A 2 -7.90 11.98 -21.11
CA THR A 2 -6.72 12.46 -20.38
C THR A 2 -5.92 11.24 -19.92
N GLU A 3 -4.62 11.22 -20.21
CA GLU A 3 -3.74 10.13 -19.77
C GLU A 3 -3.63 10.15 -18.24
N LYS A 4 -3.79 8.99 -17.60
CA LYS A 4 -3.60 8.87 -16.14
C LYS A 4 -2.15 9.15 -15.79
N THR A 5 -1.95 9.93 -14.73
CA THR A 5 -0.63 10.14 -14.12
C THR A 5 -0.10 8.82 -13.52
N GLU A 6 1.22 8.74 -13.30
CA GLU A 6 1.83 7.57 -12.65
C GLU A 6 1.30 7.35 -11.22
N TYR A 7 0.94 8.43 -10.53
CA TYR A 7 0.28 8.38 -9.22
C TYR A 7 -1.08 7.69 -9.30
N GLU A 8 -1.93 8.10 -10.25
CA GLU A 8 -3.25 7.48 -10.44
C GLU A 8 -3.14 6.00 -10.79
N LYS A 9 -2.17 5.64 -11.65
CA LYS A 9 -1.88 4.23 -11.97
C LYS A 9 -1.45 3.43 -10.75
N ALA A 10 -0.66 4.00 -9.84
CA ALA A 10 -0.27 3.35 -8.59
C ALA A 10 -1.46 3.17 -7.64
N CYS A 11 -2.30 4.19 -7.49
CA CYS A 11 -3.53 4.09 -6.70
C CYS A 11 -4.48 3.01 -7.24
N ASP A 12 -4.65 2.91 -8.56
CA ASP A 12 -5.46 1.85 -9.19
C ASP A 12 -4.91 0.45 -8.85
N ARG A 13 -3.58 0.25 -8.96
CA ARG A 13 -2.93 -1.04 -8.62
C ARG A 13 -3.09 -1.40 -7.15
N ILE A 14 -2.90 -0.42 -6.25
CA ILE A 14 -3.09 -0.60 -4.80
C ILE A 14 -4.54 -1.03 -4.52
N GLN A 15 -5.52 -0.35 -5.12
CA GLN A 15 -6.93 -0.68 -4.92
C GLN A 15 -7.24 -2.09 -5.42
N GLU A 16 -6.72 -2.48 -6.59
CA GLU A 16 -6.91 -3.82 -7.13
C GLU A 16 -6.27 -4.89 -6.25
N ASN A 17 -5.02 -4.71 -5.81
CA ASN A 17 -4.30 -5.68 -5.01
C ASN A 17 -4.84 -5.78 -3.58
N ALA A 18 -5.26 -4.66 -2.98
CA ALA A 18 -5.90 -4.65 -1.67
C ALA A 18 -7.19 -5.48 -1.64
N GLY A 19 -7.95 -5.53 -2.75
CA GLY A 19 -9.12 -6.38 -2.90
C GLY A 19 -8.81 -7.88 -2.98
N LYS A 20 -7.55 -8.26 -3.22
CA LYS A 20 -7.08 -9.64 -3.35
C LYS A 20 -6.40 -10.18 -2.10
N VAL A 21 -6.20 -9.37 -1.05
CA VAL A 21 -5.50 -9.73 0.18
C VAL A 21 -6.26 -9.31 1.43
N ASP A 22 -5.86 -9.80 2.61
CA ASP A 22 -6.31 -9.21 3.88
C ASP A 22 -5.52 -7.92 4.12
N VAL A 23 -6.06 -6.80 3.64
CA VAL A 23 -5.36 -5.51 3.65
C VAL A 23 -5.01 -5.01 5.05
N ILE A 24 -5.79 -5.40 6.07
CA ILE A 24 -5.52 -5.01 7.46
C ILE A 24 -4.35 -5.81 8.02
N ALA A 25 -4.32 -7.12 7.76
CA ALA A 25 -3.20 -7.97 8.13
C ALA A 25 -1.91 -7.55 7.40
N GLU A 26 -2.00 -7.28 6.10
CA GLU A 26 -0.86 -6.84 5.29
C GLU A 26 -0.33 -5.48 5.75
N ARG A 27 -1.21 -4.53 6.10
CA ARG A 27 -0.78 -3.26 6.68
C ARG A 27 -0.01 -3.46 7.98
N ALA A 28 -0.53 -4.29 8.88
CA ALA A 28 0.14 -4.55 10.15
C ALA A 28 1.51 -5.25 9.97
N ALA A 29 1.61 -6.14 8.98
CA ALA A 29 2.88 -6.79 8.62
C ALA A 29 3.86 -5.79 7.99
N PHE A 30 3.38 -4.92 7.11
CA PHE A 30 4.16 -3.86 6.48
C PHE A 30 4.73 -2.89 7.51
N GLU A 31 3.94 -2.43 8.49
CA GLU A 31 4.42 -1.52 9.54
C GLU A 31 5.50 -2.15 10.42
N LYS A 32 5.35 -3.44 10.76
CA LYS A 32 6.39 -4.21 11.46
C LYS A 32 7.67 -4.30 10.64
N TRP A 33 7.54 -4.57 9.33
CA TRP A 33 8.69 -4.61 8.42
C TRP A 33 9.35 -3.24 8.30
N GLN A 34 8.59 -2.15 8.16
CA GLN A 34 9.11 -0.79 8.11
C GLN A 34 9.91 -0.46 9.37
N ALA A 35 9.36 -0.78 10.55
CA ALA A 35 10.03 -0.58 11.83
C ALA A 35 11.32 -1.41 11.92
N HIS A 36 11.31 -2.66 11.46
CA HIS A 36 12.50 -3.52 11.40
C HIS A 36 13.60 -2.92 10.50
N CYS A 37 13.21 -2.28 9.40
CA CYS A 37 14.13 -1.58 8.50
C CYS A 37 14.56 -0.19 9.01
N GLY A 38 14.11 0.26 10.19
CA GLY A 38 14.39 1.59 10.73
C GLY A 38 13.71 2.73 9.97
N LEU A 39 12.64 2.44 9.22
CA LEU A 39 11.85 3.45 8.52
C LEU A 39 10.86 4.11 9.48
N LEU A 40 10.50 5.37 9.20
CA LEU A 40 9.47 6.08 9.93
C LEU A 40 8.13 5.36 9.77
N THR A 41 7.43 5.17 10.89
CA THR A 41 6.07 4.66 10.93
C THR A 41 5.13 5.64 10.26
N ILE A 42 4.17 5.13 9.49
CA ILE A 42 3.09 5.94 8.92
C ILE A 42 2.12 6.31 10.05
N ASP A 43 1.67 7.57 10.09
CA ASP A 43 0.70 8.01 11.10
C ASP A 43 -0.62 7.23 10.93
N PRO A 44 -1.18 6.65 12.01
CA PRO A 44 -2.46 5.93 11.96
C PRO A 44 -3.64 6.70 11.36
N ARG A 45 -3.58 8.03 11.32
CA ARG A 45 -4.58 8.88 10.66
C ARG A 45 -4.65 8.64 9.14
N HIS A 46 -3.59 8.11 8.55
CA HIS A 46 -3.55 7.72 7.14
C HIS A 46 -4.10 6.32 6.91
N HIS A 47 -4.56 5.60 7.93
CA HIS A 47 -5.11 4.27 7.75
C HIS A 47 -6.44 4.33 6.99
N ASP A 48 -6.61 3.37 6.10
CA ASP A 48 -7.83 3.10 5.37
C ASP A 48 -8.16 1.61 5.44
N GLU A 49 -9.44 1.27 5.57
CA GLU A 49 -9.88 -0.13 5.73
C GLU A 49 -9.98 -0.87 4.39
N LYS A 50 -10.04 -0.16 3.27
CA LYS A 50 -10.21 -0.72 1.93
C LYS A 50 -8.89 -0.86 1.19
N THR A 51 -8.02 0.15 1.29
CA THR A 51 -6.74 0.20 0.57
C THR A 51 -5.52 0.07 1.49
N GLY A 52 -5.74 -0.11 2.80
CA GLY A 52 -4.71 -0.14 3.83
C GLY A 52 -4.32 1.26 4.27
N TYR A 53 -4.01 2.13 3.31
CA TYR A 53 -3.72 3.54 3.54
C TYR A 53 -4.53 4.45 2.62
N ARG A 54 -4.86 5.63 3.12
CA ARG A 54 -5.49 6.72 2.37
C ARG A 54 -4.55 7.22 1.29
N ASP A 55 -5.13 7.79 0.24
CA ASP A 55 -4.49 8.58 -0.82
C ASP A 55 -3.68 9.81 -0.34
N THR A 56 -3.64 10.05 0.97
CA THR A 56 -2.75 11.03 1.60
C THR A 56 -1.32 10.49 1.81
N ILE A 57 -1.10 9.17 1.73
CA ILE A 57 0.27 8.64 1.62
C ILE A 57 0.77 8.84 0.19
N THR A 58 1.94 9.47 0.04
CA THR A 58 2.51 9.79 -1.27
C THR A 58 4.00 9.47 -1.32
N GLY A 59 4.59 9.55 -2.52
CA GLY A 59 6.01 9.29 -2.76
C GLY A 59 6.43 7.89 -2.30
N ARG A 60 7.59 7.79 -1.63
CA ARG A 60 8.18 6.49 -1.27
C ARG A 60 7.32 5.62 -0.36
N ASN A 61 6.38 6.19 0.41
CA ASN A 61 5.48 5.38 1.23
C ASN A 61 4.43 4.69 0.36
N LEU A 62 3.91 5.41 -0.65
CA LEU A 62 3.01 4.83 -1.65
C LEU A 62 3.73 3.74 -2.46
N ASP A 63 4.93 4.02 -2.97
CA ASP A 63 5.69 3.07 -3.80
C ASP A 63 5.98 1.76 -3.05
N ARG A 64 6.37 1.85 -1.77
CA ARG A 64 6.64 0.68 -0.93
C ARG A 64 5.38 -0.11 -0.63
N TRP A 65 4.26 0.58 -0.39
CA TRP A 65 2.99 -0.07 -0.14
C TRP A 65 2.45 -0.80 -1.38
N ASP A 66 2.54 -0.16 -2.56
CA ASP A 66 2.21 -0.79 -3.86
C ASP A 66 3.04 -2.06 -4.07
N ALA A 67 4.36 -1.98 -3.88
CA ALA A 67 5.25 -3.14 -4.01
C ALA A 67 4.97 -4.23 -2.97
N TRP A 68 4.66 -3.86 -1.72
CA TRP A 68 4.30 -4.79 -0.66
C TRP A 68 3.04 -5.59 -1.01
N LEU A 69 2.00 -4.89 -1.48
CA LEU A 69 0.75 -5.53 -1.90
C LEU A 69 0.96 -6.44 -3.11
N ALA A 70 1.75 -6.01 -4.11
CA ALA A 70 2.06 -6.85 -5.27
C ALA A 70 2.75 -8.17 -4.85
N ARG A 71 3.71 -8.10 -3.91
CA ARG A 71 4.33 -9.29 -3.31
C ARG A 71 3.31 -10.19 -2.60
N ALA A 72 2.45 -9.60 -1.77
CA ALA A 72 1.46 -10.34 -1.01
C ALA A 72 0.43 -11.04 -1.91
N VAL A 73 0.08 -10.44 -3.06
CA VAL A 73 -0.75 -11.09 -4.08
C VAL A 73 0.00 -12.25 -4.73
N ALA A 74 1.26 -12.04 -5.16
CA ALA A 74 2.06 -13.06 -5.82
C ALA A 74 2.34 -14.29 -4.93
N ASP A 75 2.50 -14.11 -3.62
CA ASP A 75 2.71 -15.22 -2.67
C ASP A 75 1.45 -16.11 -2.50
N ARG A 76 0.28 -15.67 -2.98
CA ARG A 76 -0.99 -16.42 -2.90
C ARG A 76 -1.33 -17.21 -4.15
N GLU A 77 -0.66 -16.93 -5.27
CA GLU A 77 -0.81 -17.65 -6.56
C GLU A 77 0.17 -18.83 -6.65
#